data_AF-A0A949XWG3-F1
#
_entry.id   AF-A0A949XWG3-F1
#
_cell.length_a   1.000
_cell.length_b   1.000
_cell.length_c   1.000
_cell.angle_alpha   90.00
_cell.angle_beta   90.00
_cell.angle_gamma   90.00
#
_symmetry.space_group_name_H-M   'P 1'
#
loop_
_entity.id
_entity.type
_entity.pdbx_description
1 polymer ?
#
loop_
_entity_poly.entity_id
_entity_poly.type
_entity_poly.pdbx_seq_one_letter_code
_entity_poly.pdbx_strand_id
1 'polypeptide(L)'
;GAVRLDPDQSVQDRIRLVFDKFRELGSAQTVLRYMAKNALRLPRRQTSGLYAGAVLWKEPNSAAMLSLLKNPAYAGAFAYGRRVTDPSRQVPGRPATGKVRPPQDRWLALVKDVYPAYITWEEHEAILATIEENRQTMAERLTRKQAVRGGAALLTGLVRCGRCGHAMHVAYKENRFQYICRIANPEYARANCPYLTGRPIDEAVVQEFFSVLQPAEIDALECVNAKQAERRRELEHHLEQEVRRPDHAANRAARQYDSVDPENRLIAATPEKR
;
A
#
# COMPACT_ATOMS: atom_id res chain seq x y z
N GLY A 1 15.98 -39.77 -14.55
CA GLY A 1 14.75 -40.43 -14.04
C GLY A 1 13.57 -39.94 -14.85
N ALA A 2 12.65 -40.82 -15.24
CA ALA A 2 11.45 -40.43 -15.98
C ALA A 2 10.45 -39.72 -15.05
N VAL A 3 9.84 -38.64 -15.54
CA VAL A 3 8.77 -37.95 -14.82
C VAL A 3 7.49 -38.79 -14.91
N ARG A 4 6.82 -39.00 -13.78
CA ARG A 4 5.59 -39.78 -13.67
C ARG A 4 4.52 -39.01 -12.90
N LEU A 5 3.26 -39.40 -13.07
CA LEU A 5 2.18 -38.95 -12.19
C LEU A 5 2.45 -39.35 -10.75
N ASP A 6 1.80 -38.66 -9.81
CA ASP A 6 1.94 -38.97 -8.40
C ASP A 6 1.47 -40.42 -8.14
N PRO A 7 2.25 -41.25 -7.42
CA PRO A 7 1.86 -42.63 -7.16
C PRO A 7 0.60 -42.76 -6.30
N ASP A 8 0.24 -41.73 -5.51
CA ASP A 8 -1.00 -41.75 -4.72
C ASP A 8 -2.21 -41.45 -5.62
N GLN A 9 -3.07 -42.44 -5.78
CA GLN A 9 -4.30 -42.33 -6.56
C GLN A 9 -5.21 -41.20 -6.06
N SER A 10 -5.25 -40.96 -4.74
CA SER A 10 -6.07 -39.89 -4.15
C SER A 10 -5.61 -38.51 -4.61
N VAL A 11 -4.31 -38.32 -4.79
CA VAL A 11 -3.73 -37.07 -5.34
C VAL A 11 -4.18 -36.90 -6.78
N GLN A 12 -4.07 -37.96 -7.59
CA GLN A 12 -4.46 -37.90 -8.99
C GLN A 12 -5.94 -37.60 -9.15
N ASP A 13 -6.80 -38.31 -8.41
CA ASP A 13 -8.26 -38.15 -8.47
C ASP A 13 -8.68 -36.74 -8.03
N ARG A 14 -8.02 -36.17 -7.02
CA ARG A 14 -8.28 -34.79 -6.61
C ARG A 14 -7.92 -33.78 -7.70
N ILE A 15 -6.80 -33.99 -8.41
CA ILE A 15 -6.39 -33.12 -9.50
C ILE A 15 -7.36 -33.24 -10.68
N ARG A 16 -7.75 -34.46 -11.07
CA ARG A 16 -8.75 -34.71 -12.12
C ARG A 16 -10.09 -34.04 -11.80
N LEU A 17 -10.57 -34.19 -10.56
CA LEU A 17 -11.81 -33.55 -10.10
C LEU A 17 -11.80 -32.03 -10.29
N VAL A 18 -10.65 -31.37 -10.06
CA VAL A 18 -10.54 -29.91 -10.24
C VAL A 18 -10.74 -29.53 -11.70
N PHE A 19 -10.13 -30.27 -12.63
CA PHE A 19 -10.29 -30.03 -14.06
C PHE A 19 -11.71 -30.36 -14.53
N ASP A 20 -12.27 -31.49 -14.11
CA ASP A 20 -13.65 -31.88 -14.45
C ASP A 20 -14.66 -30.83 -13.96
N LYS A 21 -14.50 -30.35 -12.72
CA LYS A 21 -15.36 -29.28 -12.19
C LYS A 21 -15.13 -27.94 -12.85
N PHE A 22 -13.91 -27.65 -13.32
CA PHE A 22 -13.69 -26.45 -14.12
C PHE A 22 -14.40 -26.55 -15.47
N ARG A 23 -14.35 -27.71 -16.12
CA ARG A 23 -15.06 -27.99 -17.38
C ARG A 23 -16.57 -27.81 -17.24
N GLU A 24 -17.13 -28.26 -16.11
CA GLU A 24 -18.56 -28.11 -15.79
C GLU A 24 -18.95 -26.66 -15.43
N LEU A 25 -18.14 -25.98 -14.61
CA LEU A 25 -18.54 -24.72 -13.96
C LEU A 25 -17.99 -23.46 -14.63
N GLY A 26 -16.99 -23.59 -15.50
CA GLY A 26 -16.40 -22.50 -16.28
C GLY A 26 -15.71 -21.39 -15.47
N SER A 27 -15.48 -21.57 -14.16
CA SER A 27 -14.88 -20.52 -13.33
C SER A 27 -14.10 -21.08 -12.13
N ALA A 28 -12.85 -20.65 -11.99
CA ALA A 28 -11.97 -21.05 -10.88
C ALA A 28 -12.57 -20.70 -9.50
N GLN A 29 -13.30 -19.59 -9.39
CA GLN A 29 -13.98 -19.19 -8.16
C GLN A 29 -15.18 -20.10 -7.84
N THR A 30 -15.90 -20.58 -8.85
CA THR A 30 -17.00 -21.53 -8.63
C THR A 30 -16.47 -22.91 -8.25
N VAL A 31 -15.37 -23.36 -8.86
CA VAL A 31 -14.67 -24.58 -8.45
C VAL A 31 -14.16 -24.48 -7.00
N LEU A 32 -13.55 -23.36 -6.62
CA LEU A 32 -13.13 -23.11 -5.23
C LEU A 32 -14.31 -23.22 -4.25
N ARG A 33 -15.46 -22.60 -4.59
CA ARG A 33 -16.69 -22.70 -3.78
C ARG A 33 -17.22 -24.13 -3.69
N TYR A 34 -17.20 -24.88 -4.79
CA TYR A 34 -17.58 -26.29 -4.80
C TYR A 34 -16.68 -27.11 -3.86
N MET A 35 -15.36 -26.92 -3.95
CA MET A 35 -14.39 -27.60 -3.09
C MET A 35 -14.61 -27.27 -1.61
N ALA A 36 -14.78 -25.98 -1.28
CA ALA A 36 -15.00 -25.53 0.09
C ALA A 36 -16.33 -26.06 0.66
N LYS A 37 -17.42 -26.02 -0.13
CA LYS A 37 -18.74 -26.53 0.27
C LYS A 37 -18.71 -28.02 0.63
N ASN A 38 -17.89 -28.80 -0.09
CA ASN A 38 -17.77 -30.24 0.11
C ASN A 38 -16.57 -30.62 1.01
N ALA A 39 -15.95 -29.65 1.70
CA ALA A 39 -14.78 -29.85 2.57
C ALA A 39 -13.60 -30.57 1.89
N LEU A 40 -13.44 -30.40 0.58
CA LEU A 40 -12.43 -31.09 -0.21
C LEU A 40 -11.10 -30.31 -0.17
N ARG A 41 -10.05 -30.98 0.32
CA ARG A 41 -8.70 -30.42 0.40
C ARG A 41 -7.92 -30.64 -0.90
N LEU A 42 -6.92 -29.79 -1.14
CA LEU A 42 -5.98 -29.92 -2.25
C LEU A 42 -4.64 -30.51 -1.79
N PRO A 43 -4.07 -31.45 -2.57
CA PRO A 43 -2.73 -31.92 -2.34
C PRO A 43 -1.73 -30.83 -2.72
N ARG A 44 -0.78 -30.56 -1.82
CA ARG A 44 0.32 -29.63 -2.06
C ARG A 44 1.62 -30.27 -1.63
N ARG A 45 2.51 -30.51 -2.59
CA ARG A 45 3.88 -30.93 -2.30
C ARG A 45 4.65 -29.76 -1.70
N GLN A 46 5.16 -29.96 -0.50
CA GLN A 46 5.90 -28.94 0.23
C GLN A 46 7.35 -28.93 -0.26
N THR A 47 7.82 -27.80 -0.79
CA THR A 47 9.16 -27.68 -1.40
C THR A 47 10.27 -27.36 -0.39
N SER A 48 9.91 -26.84 0.79
CA SER A 48 10.86 -26.41 1.81
C SER A 48 10.26 -26.46 3.23
N GLY A 49 11.13 -26.39 4.24
CA GLY A 49 10.78 -26.43 5.66
C GLY A 49 10.70 -27.86 6.22
N LEU A 50 10.13 -27.99 7.41
CA LEU A 50 10.10 -29.25 8.20
C LEU A 50 9.50 -30.44 7.42
N TYR A 51 8.55 -30.17 6.53
CA TYR A 51 7.86 -31.20 5.74
C TYR A 51 8.31 -31.23 4.27
N ALA A 52 9.53 -30.77 3.96
CA ALA A 52 10.03 -30.75 2.59
C ALA A 52 9.95 -32.14 1.93
N GLY A 53 9.43 -32.18 0.70
CA GLY A 53 9.19 -33.41 -0.05
C GLY A 53 7.82 -34.06 0.19
N ALA A 54 7.18 -33.82 1.34
CA ALA A 54 5.89 -34.41 1.69
C ALA A 54 4.72 -33.78 0.93
N VAL A 55 3.67 -34.57 0.69
CA VAL A 55 2.39 -34.09 0.17
C VAL A 55 1.48 -33.76 1.35
N LEU A 56 1.07 -32.49 1.46
CA LEU A 56 0.17 -32.02 2.50
C LEU A 56 -1.20 -31.70 1.91
N TRP A 57 -2.25 -32.14 2.59
CA TRP A 57 -3.64 -31.82 2.24
C TRP A 57 -4.05 -30.50 2.88
N LYS A 58 -4.07 -29.44 2.07
CA LYS A 58 -4.38 -28.08 2.54
C LYS A 58 -5.72 -27.61 2.01
N GLU A 59 -6.29 -26.63 2.70
CA GLU A 59 -7.50 -25.97 2.24
C GLU A 59 -7.26 -25.32 0.86
N PRO A 60 -8.23 -25.42 -0.05
CA PRO A 60 -8.13 -24.75 -1.33
C PRO A 60 -8.19 -23.24 -1.13
N ASN A 61 -7.45 -22.51 -1.95
CA ASN A 61 -7.57 -21.07 -2.07
C ASN A 61 -7.51 -20.63 -3.53
N SER A 62 -7.92 -19.40 -3.79
CA SER A 62 -8.00 -18.83 -5.14
C SER A 62 -6.65 -18.88 -5.86
N ALA A 63 -5.56 -18.50 -5.18
CA ALA A 63 -4.22 -18.54 -5.74
C ALA A 63 -3.78 -19.97 -6.13
N ALA A 64 -4.08 -20.97 -5.30
CA ALA A 64 -3.78 -22.37 -5.55
C ALA A 64 -4.61 -22.91 -6.72
N MET A 65 -5.90 -22.57 -6.79
CA MET A 65 -6.76 -22.94 -7.93
C MET A 65 -6.23 -22.38 -9.25
N LEU A 66 -5.98 -21.08 -9.31
CA LEU A 66 -5.45 -20.45 -10.52
C LEU A 66 -4.06 -20.97 -10.86
N SER A 67 -3.22 -21.24 -9.87
CA SER A 67 -1.89 -21.82 -10.12
C SER A 67 -1.98 -23.24 -10.68
N LEU A 68 -2.96 -24.04 -10.24
CA LEU A 68 -3.18 -25.40 -10.74
C LEU A 68 -3.70 -25.35 -12.18
N LEU A 69 -4.81 -24.65 -12.42
CA LEU A 69 -5.47 -24.58 -13.72
C LEU A 69 -4.57 -23.97 -14.81
N LYS A 70 -3.72 -23.00 -14.46
CA LYS A 70 -2.79 -22.35 -15.41
C LYS A 70 -1.46 -23.09 -15.58
N ASN A 71 -1.26 -24.25 -14.96
CA ASN A 71 0.03 -24.93 -15.04
C ASN A 71 0.12 -25.86 -16.26
N PRO A 72 0.97 -25.56 -17.26
CA PRO A 72 1.09 -26.38 -18.48
C PRO A 72 1.62 -27.79 -18.22
N ALA A 73 2.30 -28.02 -17.08
CA ALA A 73 2.77 -29.35 -16.71
C ALA A 73 1.64 -30.38 -16.53
N TYR A 74 0.43 -29.96 -16.16
CA TYR A 74 -0.73 -30.86 -16.10
C TYR A 74 -1.26 -31.25 -17.48
N ALA A 75 -0.85 -30.51 -18.53
CA ALA A 75 -1.12 -30.81 -19.93
C ALA A 75 0.10 -31.46 -20.61
N GLY A 76 1.01 -32.05 -19.82
CA GLY A 76 2.18 -32.75 -20.33
C GLY A 76 3.32 -31.85 -20.82
N ALA A 77 3.20 -30.53 -20.73
CA ALA A 77 4.19 -29.62 -21.30
C ALA A 77 5.28 -29.19 -20.29
N PHE A 78 6.53 -29.18 -20.77
CA PHE A 78 7.62 -28.49 -20.12
C PHE A 78 7.62 -27.02 -20.53
N ALA A 79 7.64 -26.12 -19.56
CA ALA A 79 7.64 -24.68 -19.80
C ALA A 79 8.66 -23.97 -18.92
N TYR A 80 9.52 -23.16 -19.53
CA TYR A 80 10.57 -22.37 -18.87
C TYR A 80 10.49 -20.89 -19.25
N GLY A 81 10.94 -19.99 -18.37
CA GLY A 81 10.82 -18.54 -18.58
C GLY A 81 9.43 -17.95 -18.24
N ARG A 82 8.59 -18.70 -17.53
CA ARG A 82 7.23 -18.26 -17.12
C ARG A 82 7.20 -17.09 -16.13
N ARG A 83 8.35 -16.76 -15.53
CA ARG A 83 8.54 -15.60 -14.66
C ARG A 83 9.87 -14.97 -15.03
N VAL A 84 9.85 -13.69 -15.37
CA VAL A 84 11.05 -12.91 -15.66
C VAL A 84 11.05 -11.66 -14.80
N THR A 85 12.22 -11.07 -14.64
CA THR A 85 12.37 -9.77 -14.00
C THR A 85 12.37 -8.71 -15.09
N ASP A 86 11.42 -7.78 -15.01
CA ASP A 86 11.34 -6.59 -15.87
C ASP A 86 12.12 -5.45 -15.20
N PRO A 87 13.27 -5.04 -15.76
CA PRO A 87 14.10 -3.97 -15.19
C PRO A 87 13.36 -2.64 -15.05
N SER A 88 12.39 -2.34 -15.92
CA SER A 88 11.61 -1.09 -15.86
C SER A 88 10.70 -1.01 -14.63
N ARG A 89 10.39 -2.16 -14.02
CA ARG A 89 9.53 -2.29 -12.83
C ARG A 89 10.33 -2.57 -11.57
N GLN A 90 11.65 -2.59 -11.65
CA GLN A 90 12.52 -2.77 -10.49
C GLN A 90 12.66 -1.47 -9.71
N VAL A 91 12.53 -1.59 -8.40
CA VAL A 91 12.78 -0.50 -7.46
C VAL A 91 14.20 -0.64 -6.92
N PRO A 92 15.05 0.40 -6.99
CA PRO A 92 16.40 0.38 -6.42
C PRO A 92 16.40 -0.06 -4.96
N GLY A 93 17.35 -0.92 -4.58
CA GLY A 93 17.45 -1.49 -3.24
C GLY A 93 16.41 -2.56 -2.89
N ARG A 94 15.50 -2.91 -3.80
CA ARG A 94 14.46 -3.94 -3.59
C ARG A 94 14.50 -5.01 -4.68
N PRO A 95 15.44 -5.97 -4.64
CA PRO A 95 15.66 -6.96 -5.71
C PRO A 95 14.47 -7.92 -5.93
N ALA A 96 13.55 -8.02 -4.97
CA ALA A 96 12.35 -8.84 -5.11
C ALA A 96 11.27 -8.21 -6.04
N THR A 97 11.42 -6.94 -6.41
CA THR A 97 10.49 -6.21 -7.29
C THR A 97 10.74 -6.50 -8.78
N GLY A 98 9.82 -6.07 -9.64
CA GLY A 98 9.94 -6.24 -11.10
C GLY A 98 9.60 -7.63 -11.64
N LYS A 99 9.18 -8.60 -10.81
CA LYS A 99 8.79 -9.94 -11.28
C LYS A 99 7.48 -9.88 -12.06
N VAL A 100 7.52 -10.26 -13.33
CA VAL A 100 6.35 -10.32 -14.23
C VAL A 100 6.16 -11.73 -14.79
N ARG A 101 4.95 -12.03 -15.25
CA ARG A 101 4.63 -13.25 -16.00
C ARG A 101 4.39 -12.84 -17.45
N PRO A 102 5.35 -13.09 -18.36
CA PRO A 102 5.18 -12.73 -19.75
C PRO A 102 4.12 -13.63 -20.41
N PRO A 103 3.52 -13.17 -21.52
CA PRO A 103 2.65 -14.01 -22.34
C PRO A 103 3.42 -15.23 -22.87
N GLN A 104 2.68 -16.26 -23.28
CA GLN A 104 3.22 -17.59 -23.60
C GLN A 104 4.22 -17.59 -24.76
N ASP A 105 4.00 -16.73 -25.75
CA ASP A 105 4.89 -16.49 -26.90
C ASP A 105 6.28 -15.99 -26.51
N ARG A 106 6.43 -15.41 -25.30
CA ARG A 106 7.70 -14.90 -24.76
C ARG A 106 8.35 -15.85 -23.76
N TRP A 107 7.82 -17.07 -23.61
CA TRP A 107 8.48 -18.08 -22.78
C TRP A 107 9.75 -18.57 -23.47
N LEU A 108 10.80 -18.84 -22.67
CA LEU A 108 12.09 -19.29 -23.20
C LEU A 108 12.03 -20.70 -23.78
N ALA A 109 11.14 -21.54 -23.26
CA ALA A 109 10.87 -22.86 -23.82
C ALA A 109 9.43 -23.26 -23.52
N LEU A 110 8.77 -23.85 -24.51
CA LEU A 110 7.52 -24.58 -24.37
C LEU A 110 7.61 -25.84 -25.23
N VAL A 111 7.77 -26.98 -24.59
CA VAL A 111 7.83 -28.28 -25.27
C VAL A 111 6.64 -29.09 -24.78
N LYS A 112 5.76 -29.48 -25.70
CA LYS A 112 4.57 -30.29 -25.42
C LYS A 112 4.93 -31.77 -25.31
N ASP A 113 4.06 -32.57 -24.71
CA ASP A 113 4.17 -34.03 -24.65
C ASP A 113 5.47 -34.56 -24.00
N VAL A 114 5.97 -33.85 -23.00
CA VAL A 114 7.18 -34.24 -22.22
C VAL A 114 6.82 -35.08 -21.00
N TYR A 115 5.67 -34.80 -20.38
CA TYR A 115 5.23 -35.44 -19.13
C TYR A 115 3.91 -36.17 -19.32
N PRO A 116 3.65 -37.23 -18.53
CA PRO A 116 2.30 -37.75 -18.39
C PRO A 116 1.34 -36.63 -17.98
N ALA A 117 0.24 -36.51 -18.71
CA ALA A 117 -0.71 -35.41 -18.57
C ALA A 117 -2.00 -35.86 -17.85
N TYR A 118 -2.64 -34.91 -17.16
CA TYR A 118 -3.98 -35.07 -16.61
C TYR A 118 -5.07 -34.61 -17.59
N ILE A 119 -4.73 -33.65 -18.46
CA ILE A 119 -5.59 -33.05 -19.47
C ILE A 119 -4.82 -32.96 -20.80
N THR A 120 -5.51 -32.80 -21.92
CA THR A 120 -4.84 -32.57 -23.20
C THR A 120 -4.33 -31.12 -23.29
N TRP A 121 -3.47 -30.85 -24.27
CA TRP A 121 -2.99 -29.50 -24.52
C TRP A 121 -4.12 -28.56 -24.96
N GLU A 122 -5.02 -29.04 -25.81
CA GLU A 122 -6.19 -28.29 -26.32
C GLU A 122 -7.12 -27.92 -25.16
N GLU A 123 -7.31 -28.85 -24.20
CA GLU A 123 -8.08 -28.57 -23.00
C GLU A 123 -7.42 -27.49 -22.13
N HIS A 124 -6.09 -27.50 -22.01
CA HIS A 124 -5.36 -26.46 -21.28
C HIS A 124 -5.52 -25.09 -21.93
N GLU A 125 -5.45 -25.00 -23.25
CA GLU A 125 -5.67 -23.75 -23.99
C GLU A 125 -7.11 -23.24 -23.81
N ALA A 126 -8.11 -24.13 -23.87
CA ALA A 126 -9.50 -23.78 -23.60
C ALA A 126 -9.69 -23.24 -22.18
N ILE A 127 -9.08 -23.88 -21.17
CA ILE A 127 -9.10 -23.41 -19.78
C ILE A 127 -8.51 -22.00 -19.66
N LEU A 128 -7.36 -21.75 -20.31
CA LEU A 128 -6.72 -20.43 -20.28
C LEU A 128 -7.60 -19.36 -20.93
N ALA A 129 -8.23 -19.66 -22.06
CA ALA A 129 -9.16 -18.77 -22.74
C ALA A 129 -10.36 -18.43 -21.84
N THR A 130 -11.01 -19.43 -21.24
CA THR A 130 -12.12 -19.21 -20.30
C THR A 130 -11.71 -18.38 -19.07
N ILE A 131 -10.50 -18.60 -18.53
CA ILE A 131 -10.02 -17.79 -17.40
C ILE A 131 -9.82 -16.32 -17.82
N GLU A 132 -9.31 -16.10 -19.02
CA GLU A 132 -9.08 -14.76 -19.55
C GLU A 132 -10.39 -14.02 -19.85
N GLU A 133 -11.35 -14.69 -20.46
CA GLU A 133 -12.70 -14.17 -20.67
C GLU A 133 -13.36 -13.77 -19.34
N ASN A 134 -13.35 -14.67 -18.35
CA ASN A 134 -13.86 -14.38 -17.00
C ASN A 134 -13.19 -13.14 -16.38
N ARG A 135 -11.88 -12.96 -16.61
CA ARG A 135 -11.13 -11.79 -16.12
C ARG A 135 -11.61 -10.52 -16.79
N GLN A 136 -11.83 -10.54 -18.10
CA GLN A 136 -12.30 -9.40 -18.89
C GLN A 136 -13.74 -9.03 -18.51
N THR A 137 -14.66 -9.99 -18.45
CA THR A 137 -16.05 -9.75 -18.01
C THR A 137 -16.10 -9.14 -16.62
N MET A 138 -15.25 -9.62 -15.69
CA MET A 138 -15.16 -9.04 -14.35
C MET A 138 -14.60 -7.62 -14.36
N ALA A 139 -13.56 -7.35 -15.16
CA ALA A 139 -12.98 -6.02 -15.31
C ALA A 139 -14.02 -5.03 -15.84
N GLU A 140 -14.74 -5.36 -16.92
CA GLU A 140 -15.82 -4.53 -17.47
C GLU A 140 -16.94 -4.27 -16.46
N ARG A 141 -17.32 -5.28 -15.67
CA ARG A 141 -18.32 -5.13 -14.62
C ARG A 141 -17.84 -4.17 -13.52
N LEU A 142 -16.55 -4.19 -13.19
CA LEU A 142 -15.95 -3.29 -12.21
C LEU A 142 -15.83 -1.87 -12.77
N THR A 143 -15.36 -1.70 -14.01
CA THR A 143 -15.25 -0.39 -14.67
C THR A 143 -16.61 0.30 -14.78
N ARG A 144 -17.67 -0.42 -15.16
CA ARG A 144 -19.05 0.12 -15.17
C ARG A 144 -19.55 0.58 -13.80
N LYS A 145 -18.98 0.07 -12.71
CA LYS A 145 -19.35 0.42 -11.33
C LYS A 145 -18.46 1.51 -10.72
N GLN A 146 -17.37 1.89 -11.37
CA GLN A 146 -16.44 2.89 -10.87
C GLN A 146 -16.86 4.29 -11.31
N ALA A 147 -17.83 4.87 -10.61
CA ALA A 147 -17.81 6.32 -10.42
C ALA A 147 -16.66 6.61 -9.44
N VAL A 148 -15.71 7.47 -9.81
CA VAL A 148 -14.66 7.95 -8.91
C VAL A 148 -15.36 8.78 -7.82
N ARG A 149 -15.67 8.15 -6.69
CA ARG A 149 -16.26 8.81 -5.54
C ARG A 149 -15.10 9.30 -4.67
N GLY A 150 -14.99 10.62 -4.51
CA GLY A 150 -14.16 11.22 -3.46
C GLY A 150 -14.56 10.60 -2.13
N GLY A 151 -13.65 9.83 -1.54
CA GLY A 151 -13.99 8.93 -0.45
C GLY A 151 -13.95 9.64 0.91
N ALA A 152 -15.09 9.71 1.60
CA ALA A 152 -15.18 10.29 2.95
C ALA A 152 -14.52 9.46 4.07
N ALA A 153 -13.94 8.29 3.75
CA ALA A 153 -13.36 7.39 4.76
C ALA A 153 -11.90 7.72 5.05
N LEU A 154 -11.63 8.20 6.27
CA LEU A 154 -10.30 8.68 6.71
C LEU A 154 -9.30 7.53 6.89
N LEU A 155 -9.76 6.37 7.36
CA LEU A 155 -8.87 5.26 7.77
C LEU A 155 -8.66 4.21 6.67
N THR A 156 -8.84 4.61 5.41
CA THR A 156 -8.64 3.73 4.26
C THR A 156 -7.21 3.16 4.26
N GLY A 157 -7.08 1.84 4.34
CA GLY A 157 -5.78 1.15 4.37
C GLY A 157 -5.12 1.05 5.75
N LEU A 158 -5.67 1.72 6.77
CA LEU A 158 -5.18 1.67 8.15
C LEU A 158 -5.94 0.65 8.99
N VAL A 159 -7.26 0.51 8.78
CA VAL A 159 -8.10 -0.39 9.58
C VAL A 159 -7.75 -1.86 9.31
N ARG A 160 -7.54 -2.62 10.39
CA ARG A 160 -7.33 -4.08 10.36
C ARG A 160 -8.45 -4.81 11.10
N CYS A 161 -8.79 -6.00 10.60
CA CYS A 161 -9.80 -6.85 11.23
C CYS A 161 -9.25 -7.51 12.49
N GLY A 162 -9.87 -7.28 13.65
CA GLY A 162 -9.49 -7.93 14.91
C GLY A 162 -9.66 -9.45 14.93
N ARG A 163 -10.45 -10.04 14.02
CA ARG A 163 -10.64 -11.51 13.94
C ARG A 163 -9.56 -12.22 13.12
N CYS A 164 -9.10 -11.63 12.03
CA CYS A 164 -8.21 -12.30 11.08
C CYS A 164 -6.94 -11.50 10.72
N GLY A 165 -6.74 -10.31 11.29
CA GLY A 165 -5.55 -9.46 11.12
C GLY A 165 -5.40 -8.79 9.75
N HIS A 166 -6.27 -9.11 8.79
CA HIS A 166 -6.19 -8.57 7.44
C HIS A 166 -6.64 -7.10 7.37
N ALA A 167 -6.07 -6.35 6.43
CA ALA A 167 -6.51 -4.99 6.12
C ALA A 167 -7.98 -4.99 5.65
N MET A 168 -8.77 -4.05 6.16
CA MET A 168 -10.18 -3.90 5.79
C MET A 168 -10.32 -2.99 4.57
N HIS A 169 -11.32 -3.28 3.74
CA HIS A 169 -11.64 -2.48 2.57
C HIS A 169 -12.80 -1.53 2.88
N VAL A 170 -12.82 -0.37 2.22
CA VAL A 170 -13.97 0.55 2.31
C VAL A 170 -15.00 0.18 1.25
N ALA A 171 -16.25 0.07 1.68
CA ALA A 171 -17.41 -0.02 0.79
C ALA A 171 -18.27 1.23 0.95
N TYR A 172 -18.39 2.01 -0.12
CA TYR A 172 -19.24 3.18 -0.18
C TYR A 172 -20.67 2.82 -0.58
N LYS A 173 -21.63 3.29 0.21
CA LYS A 173 -23.05 3.44 -0.12
C LYS A 173 -23.36 4.93 -0.19
N GLU A 174 -24.46 5.32 -0.81
CA GLU A 174 -24.83 6.72 -1.13
C GLU A 174 -24.30 7.76 -0.12
N ASN A 175 -24.78 7.74 1.13
CA ASN A 175 -24.37 8.67 2.18
C ASN A 175 -23.59 8.03 3.34
N ARG A 176 -23.09 6.80 3.18
CA ARG A 176 -22.41 6.06 4.26
C ARG A 176 -21.32 5.17 3.73
N PHE A 177 -20.28 4.95 4.52
CA PHE A 177 -19.25 3.97 4.21
C PHE A 177 -19.09 2.94 5.34
N GLN A 178 -18.57 1.78 4.97
CA GLN A 178 -18.33 0.68 5.88
C GLN A 178 -16.91 0.15 5.67
N TYR A 179 -16.22 -0.15 6.77
CA TYR A 179 -15.00 -0.96 6.74
C TYR A 179 -15.43 -2.42 6.72
N ILE A 180 -15.05 -3.16 5.68
CA ILE A 180 -15.45 -4.56 5.46
C ILE A 180 -14.21 -5.44 5.35
N CYS A 181 -14.14 -6.47 6.20
CA CYS A 181 -13.14 -7.53 6.04
C CYS A 181 -13.68 -8.62 5.12
N ARG A 182 -13.34 -8.53 3.83
CA ARG A 182 -13.87 -9.42 2.79
C ARG A 182 -12.85 -10.40 2.21
N ILE A 183 -11.63 -10.54 2.75
CA ILE A 183 -10.58 -11.36 2.12
C ILE A 183 -10.91 -12.86 2.16
N ALA A 184 -11.58 -13.33 3.21
CA ALA A 184 -11.89 -14.75 3.39
C ALA A 184 -12.79 -15.32 2.28
N ASN A 185 -13.72 -14.53 1.74
CA ASN A 185 -14.65 -14.99 0.71
C ASN A 185 -14.00 -15.23 -0.66
N PRO A 186 -13.34 -14.26 -1.31
CA PRO A 186 -12.67 -14.47 -2.58
C PRO A 186 -11.46 -15.41 -2.44
N GLU A 187 -10.74 -15.41 -1.31
CA GLU A 187 -9.55 -16.26 -1.19
C GLU A 187 -9.86 -17.70 -0.81
N TYR A 188 -10.83 -17.94 0.06
CA TYR A 188 -11.08 -19.27 0.65
C TYR A 188 -12.52 -19.75 0.48
N ALA A 189 -13.36 -19.03 -0.28
CA ALA A 189 -14.79 -19.31 -0.42
C ALA A 189 -15.55 -19.38 0.92
N ARG A 190 -15.10 -18.61 1.93
CA ARG A 190 -15.71 -18.55 3.26
C ARG A 190 -16.70 -17.40 3.39
N ALA A 191 -17.49 -17.42 4.46
CA ALA A 191 -18.24 -16.23 4.87
C ALA A 191 -17.27 -15.06 5.11
N ASN A 192 -17.73 -13.84 4.85
CA ASN A 192 -16.98 -12.66 5.22
C ASN A 192 -16.80 -12.61 6.74
N CYS A 193 -15.70 -11.99 7.16
CA CYS A 193 -15.52 -11.54 8.54
C CYS A 193 -16.52 -10.39 8.83
N PRO A 194 -16.47 -9.69 9.98
CA PRO A 194 -17.43 -8.61 10.22
C PRO A 194 -17.16 -7.39 9.33
N TYR A 195 -18.20 -6.56 9.20
CA TYR A 195 -18.10 -5.19 8.75
C TYR A 195 -18.44 -4.24 9.90
N LEU A 196 -17.94 -3.03 9.81
CA LEU A 196 -18.21 -1.96 10.76
C LEU A 196 -18.65 -0.71 10.00
N THR A 197 -19.60 0.03 10.56
CA THR A 197 -19.97 1.36 10.03
C THR A 197 -18.80 2.30 10.23
N GLY A 198 -18.38 2.99 9.17
CA GLY A 198 -17.11 3.71 9.20
C GLY A 198 -17.14 5.02 9.98
N ARG A 199 -18.21 5.82 9.85
CA ARG A 199 -18.29 7.16 10.45
C ARG A 199 -18.02 7.20 11.97
N PRO A 200 -18.65 6.35 12.82
CA PRO A 200 -18.36 6.35 14.25
C PRO A 200 -16.91 5.98 14.59
N ILE A 201 -16.26 5.16 13.75
CA ILE A 201 -14.85 4.78 13.93
C ILE A 201 -13.94 5.96 13.59
N ASP A 202 -14.20 6.60 12.46
CA ASP A 202 -13.45 7.78 12.05
C ASP A 202 -13.57 8.90 13.09
N GLU A 203 -14.78 9.17 13.60
CA GLU A 203 -15.03 10.15 14.66
C GLU A 203 -14.25 9.83 15.94
N ALA A 204 -14.26 8.56 16.39
CA ALA A 204 -13.50 8.14 17.58
C ALA A 204 -11.98 8.30 17.40
N VAL A 205 -11.45 7.95 16.23
CA VAL A 205 -10.01 8.09 15.95
C VAL A 205 -9.60 9.56 15.83
N VAL A 206 -10.43 10.39 15.21
CA VAL A 206 -10.19 11.84 15.14
C VAL A 206 -10.17 12.46 16.54
N GLN A 207 -11.13 12.11 17.39
CA GLN A 207 -11.18 12.59 18.77
C GLN A 207 -9.91 12.19 19.54
N GLU A 208 -9.50 10.93 19.47
CA GLU A 208 -8.29 10.45 20.14
C GLU A 208 -7.03 11.12 19.60
N PHE A 209 -6.91 11.28 18.27
CA PHE A 209 -5.78 11.95 17.62
C PHE A 209 -5.60 13.37 18.16
N PHE A 210 -6.68 14.14 18.26
CA PHE A 210 -6.60 15.49 18.83
C PHE A 210 -6.34 15.48 20.33
N SER A 211 -6.89 14.52 21.09
CA SER A 211 -6.58 14.37 22.52
C SER A 211 -5.08 14.18 22.78
N VAL A 212 -4.40 13.43 21.92
CA VAL A 212 -2.95 13.18 22.01
C VAL A 212 -2.12 14.38 21.55
N LEU A 213 -2.64 15.20 20.63
CA LEU A 213 -1.94 16.41 20.16
C LEU A 213 -2.04 17.61 21.10
N GLN A 214 -3.08 17.70 21.93
CA GLN A 214 -3.27 18.85 22.83
C GLN A 214 -2.03 19.23 23.67
N PRO A 215 -1.24 18.29 24.23
CA PRO A 215 -0.03 18.62 24.97
C PRO A 215 1.07 19.25 24.09
N ALA A 216 1.19 18.85 22.82
CA ALA A 216 2.26 19.31 21.92
C ALA A 216 1.97 20.67 21.27
N GLU A 217 0.70 21.06 21.15
CA GLU A 217 0.29 22.36 20.63
C GLU A 217 0.60 23.50 21.61
N ILE A 218 0.55 23.23 22.92
CA ILE A 218 0.91 24.20 23.97
C ILE A 218 2.40 24.55 23.88
N ASP A 219 3.28 23.54 23.83
CA ASP A 219 4.74 23.74 23.79
C ASP A 219 5.18 24.50 22.53
N ALA A 220 4.57 24.21 21.38
CA ALA A 220 4.86 24.89 20.12
C ALA A 220 4.40 26.36 20.15
N LEU A 221 3.22 26.64 20.71
CA LEU A 221 2.68 27.99 20.85
C LEU A 221 3.50 28.82 21.84
N GLU A 222 3.94 28.22 22.96
CA GLU A 222 4.83 28.86 23.94
C GLU A 222 6.18 29.24 23.31
N CYS A 223 6.77 28.37 22.49
CA CYS A 223 8.01 28.66 21.79
C CYS A 223 7.88 29.84 20.81
N VAL A 224 6.76 29.90 20.07
CA VAL A 224 6.48 31.03 19.15
C VAL A 224 6.27 32.33 19.93
N ASN A 225 5.52 32.31 21.03
CA ASN A 225 5.28 33.47 21.87
C ASN A 225 6.57 33.98 22.53
N ALA A 226 7.43 33.07 23.01
CA ALA A 226 8.73 33.42 23.58
C ALA A 226 9.62 34.15 22.55
N LYS A 227 9.70 33.64 21.31
CA LYS A 227 10.45 34.29 20.23
C LYS A 227 9.87 35.65 19.82
N GLN A 228 8.54 35.81 19.86
CA GLN A 228 7.91 37.11 19.60
C GLN A 228 8.19 38.12 20.71
N ALA A 229 8.20 37.68 21.97
CA ALA A 229 8.51 38.53 23.12
C ALA A 229 9.99 38.99 23.09
N GLU A 230 10.91 38.10 22.73
CA GLU A 230 12.33 38.41 22.56
C GLU A 230 12.54 39.47 21.47
N ARG A 231 11.96 39.27 20.28
CA ARG A 231 12.01 40.27 19.19
C ARG A 231 11.44 41.62 19.58
N ARG A 232 10.38 41.64 20.40
CA ARG A 232 9.77 42.89 20.86
C ARG A 232 10.71 43.64 21.81
N ARG A 233 11.38 42.93 22.73
CA ARG A 233 12.39 43.50 23.63
C ARG A 233 13.60 44.04 22.88
N GLU A 234 14.08 43.32 21.86
CA GLU A 234 15.18 43.79 20.99
C GLU A 234 14.79 45.09 20.28
N LEU A 235 13.58 45.15 19.72
CA LEU A 235 13.08 46.34 19.03
C LEU A 235 12.95 47.53 20.00
N GLU A 236 12.37 47.32 21.18
CA GLU A 236 12.27 48.35 22.24
C GLU A 236 13.66 48.88 22.63
N HIS A 237 14.64 48.00 22.81
CA HIS A 237 16.01 48.39 23.12
C HIS A 237 16.63 49.26 22.02
N HIS A 238 16.46 48.89 20.75
CA HIS A 238 16.96 49.68 19.63
C HIS A 238 16.27 51.06 19.54
N LEU A 239 14.96 51.11 19.73
CA LEU A 239 14.20 52.37 19.75
C LEU A 239 14.64 53.29 20.90
N GLU A 240 14.86 52.74 22.10
CA GLU A 240 15.41 53.51 23.22
C GLU A 240 16.79 54.10 22.92
N GLN A 241 17.65 53.34 22.23
CA GLN A 241 18.96 53.84 21.81
C GLN A 241 18.84 54.96 20.78
N GLU A 242 17.91 54.84 19.82
CA GLU A 242 17.68 55.89 18.81
C GLU A 242 17.18 57.19 19.43
N VAL A 243 16.32 57.11 20.46
CA VAL A 243 15.86 58.28 21.20
C VAL A 243 16.99 58.90 22.03
N ARG A 244 17.88 58.10 22.63
CA ARG A 244 19.02 58.61 23.44
C ARG A 244 20.15 59.22 22.61
N ARG A 245 20.31 58.84 21.33
CA ARG A 245 21.36 59.34 20.43
C ARG A 245 21.37 60.86 20.27
N PRO A 246 20.25 61.54 19.93
CA PRO A 246 20.23 62.99 19.79
C PRO A 246 20.54 63.70 21.12
N ASP A 247 20.04 63.21 22.25
CA ASP A 247 20.34 63.78 23.57
C ASP A 247 21.83 63.68 23.91
N HIS A 248 22.46 62.53 23.63
CA HIS A 248 23.91 62.39 23.81
C HIS A 248 24.72 63.25 22.84
N ALA A 249 24.26 63.42 21.59
CA ALA A 249 24.90 64.30 20.63
C ALA A 249 24.80 65.78 21.06
N ALA A 250 23.63 66.23 21.49
CA ALA A 250 23.39 67.57 22.02
C ALA A 250 24.25 67.84 23.27
N ASN A 251 24.27 66.91 24.23
CA ASN A 251 25.11 67.03 25.43
C ASN A 251 26.60 67.08 25.11
N ARG A 252 27.08 66.32 24.11
CA ARG A 252 28.48 66.41 23.68
C ARG A 252 28.79 67.73 23.01
N ALA A 253 27.93 68.21 22.11
CA ALA A 253 28.11 69.49 21.44
C ALA A 253 28.12 70.65 22.45
N ALA A 254 27.24 70.63 23.45
CA ALA A 254 27.22 71.61 24.54
C ALA A 254 28.54 71.61 25.33
N ARG A 255 29.03 70.44 25.76
CA ARG A 255 30.32 70.33 26.47
C ARG A 255 31.51 70.81 25.64
N GLN A 256 31.51 70.50 24.34
CA GLN A 256 32.55 70.97 23.41
C GLN A 256 32.52 72.49 23.29
N TYR A 257 31.33 73.09 23.12
CA TYR A 257 31.16 74.54 23.09
C TYR A 257 31.65 75.23 24.37
N ASP A 258 31.30 74.69 25.55
CA ASP A 258 31.68 75.26 26.84
C ASP A 258 33.20 75.19 27.10
N SER A 259 33.88 74.17 26.55
CA SER A 259 35.33 73.97 26.68
C SER A 259 36.20 74.89 25.81
N VAL A 260 35.60 75.61 24.86
CA VAL A 260 36.30 76.59 24.02
C VAL A 260 36.36 77.93 24.73
N ASP A 261 37.53 78.58 24.67
CA ASP A 261 37.76 79.94 25.19
C ASP A 261 36.66 80.89 24.71
N PRO A 262 36.00 81.68 25.59
CA PRO A 262 34.89 82.57 25.24
C PRO A 262 35.12 83.43 24.00
N GLU A 263 36.35 83.90 23.75
CA GLU A 263 36.69 84.73 22.60
C GLU A 263 36.67 83.96 21.26
N ASN A 264 36.77 82.62 21.29
CA ASN A 264 36.84 81.73 20.13
C ASN A 264 35.56 80.91 19.86
N ARG A 265 34.51 81.07 20.68
CA ARG A 265 33.26 80.28 20.57
C ARG A 265 32.47 80.54 19.29
N LEU A 266 32.55 81.75 18.72
CA LEU A 266 31.91 82.11 17.46
C LEU A 266 32.50 81.35 16.26
N ILE A 267 33.80 81.01 16.30
CA ILE A 267 34.47 80.24 15.24
C ILE A 267 34.06 78.77 15.33
N ALA A 268 34.05 78.20 16.54
CA ALA A 268 33.66 76.81 16.79
C ALA A 268 32.17 76.49 16.54
N ALA A 269 31.29 77.51 16.56
CA ALA A 269 29.86 77.35 16.26
C ALA A 269 29.55 77.18 14.75
N THR A 270 30.55 77.34 13.87
CA THR A 270 30.38 77.20 12.43
C THR A 270 30.71 75.75 12.02
N PRO A 271 29.74 74.89 11.70
CA PRO A 271 30.06 73.55 11.23
C PRO A 271 30.78 73.66 9.88
N GLU A 272 32.00 73.14 9.79
CA GLU A 272 32.70 73.01 8.50
C GLU A 272 31.85 72.14 7.56
N LYS A 273 31.40 72.73 6.47
CA LYS A 273 30.81 71.98 5.35
C LYS A 273 31.90 71.13 4.71
N ARG A 274 31.80 69.81 4.86
CA ARG A 274 32.41 68.82 3.95
C ARG A 274 31.31 68.12 3.17
#